data_AF-A0A1V2IAF4-F1
#
_entry.id   AF-A0A1V2IAF4-F1
#
_cell.length_a   1.000
_cell.length_b   1.000
_cell.length_c   1.000
_cell.angle_alpha   90.00
_cell.angle_beta   90.00
_cell.angle_gamma   90.00
#
_symmetry.space_group_name_H-M   'P 1'
#
loop_
_entity.id
_entity.type
_entity.pdbx_description
1 polymer ?
#
loop_
_entity_poly.entity_id
_entity_poly.type
_entity_poly.pdbx_seq_one_letter_code
_entity_poly.pdbx_strand_id
1 'polypeptide(L)' 'MASIEDSVDRAAHANDLIWRNHPRPSQLRQLRADALRAALREGKDATEIASRLGVRADDITWMASSETASWPSRPVTS' A
#
# COMPACT_ATOMS: atom_id res chain seq x y z
N MET A 1 -23.00 -5.66 -3.65
CA MET A 1 -21.85 -4.80 -3.27
C MET A 1 -20.68 -5.73 -3.04
N ALA A 2 -19.81 -5.90 -4.03
CA ALA A 2 -18.58 -6.69 -3.84
C ALA A 2 -17.68 -5.90 -2.91
N SER A 3 -17.75 -6.18 -1.60
CA SER A 3 -16.63 -5.91 -0.72
C SER A 3 -15.43 -6.52 -1.40
N ILE A 4 -14.38 -5.74 -1.63
CA ILE A 4 -13.09 -6.33 -1.95
C ILE A 4 -12.75 -7.19 -0.72
N GLU A 5 -13.07 -8.48 -0.80
CA GLU A 5 -13.02 -9.46 0.30
C GLU A 5 -11.59 -9.68 0.75
N ASP A 6 -10.63 -9.50 -0.16
CA ASP A 6 -9.21 -9.59 0.12
C ASP A 6 -8.64 -8.22 0.53
N SER A 7 -8.15 -8.14 1.77
CA SER A 7 -7.40 -7.00 2.31
C SER A 7 -6.18 -6.61 1.44
N VAL A 8 -5.57 -7.55 0.71
CA VAL A 8 -4.46 -7.27 -0.23
C VAL A 8 -4.96 -6.60 -1.50
N ASP A 9 -6.07 -7.06 -2.07
CA ASP A 9 -6.64 -6.46 -3.29
C ASP A 9 -7.11 -5.02 -3.02
N ARG A 10 -7.59 -4.75 -1.80
CA ARG A 10 -7.92 -3.39 -1.35
C ARG A 10 -6.68 -2.50 -1.30
N ALA A 11 -5.56 -3.03 -0.78
CA ALA A 11 -4.29 -2.30 -0.73
C ALA A 11 -3.72 -2.05 -2.14
N ALA A 12 -3.82 -3.04 -3.04
CA ALA A 12 -3.39 -2.93 -4.44
C ALA A 12 -4.21 -1.89 -5.20
N HIS A 13 -5.54 -1.89 -5.05
CA HIS A 13 -6.41 -0.91 -5.69
C HIS A 13 -6.14 0.52 -5.20
N ALA A 14 -5.94 0.70 -3.90
CA ALA A 14 -5.55 1.99 -3.34
C ALA A 14 -4.19 2.46 -3.87
N ASN A 15 -3.23 1.54 -4.04
CA ASN A 15 -1.92 1.83 -4.61
C ASN A 15 -2.03 2.31 -6.06
N ASP A 16 -2.77 1.60 -6.91
CA ASP A 16 -3.00 1.98 -8.31
C ASP A 16 -3.64 3.37 -8.44
N LEU A 17 -4.65 3.68 -7.62
CA LEU A 17 -5.29 5.00 -7.60
C LEU A 17 -4.32 6.12 -7.20
N ILE A 18 -3.37 5.87 -6.29
CA ILE A 18 -2.32 6.84 -5.95
C ILE A 18 -1.43 7.13 -7.17
N TRP A 19 -1.02 6.09 -7.91
CA TRP A 19 -0.21 6.23 -9.12
C TRP A 19 -0.93 6.97 -10.25
N ARG A 20 -2.26 6.82 -10.36
CA ARG A 20 -3.10 7.56 -11.31
C ARG A 20 -3.37 9.02 -10.93
N ASN A 21 -2.65 9.56 -9.95
CA ASN A 21 -2.72 10.94 -9.52
C ASN A 21 -4.12 11.35 -9.00
N HIS A 22 -4.79 10.43 -8.29
CA HIS A 22 -6.11 10.66 -7.72
C HIS A 22 -6.13 11.90 -6.81
N PRO A 23 -7.18 12.72 -6.81
CA PRO A 23 -7.23 14.01 -6.09
C PRO A 23 -7.14 13.92 -4.57
N ARG A 24 -7.15 12.72 -3.98
CA ARG A 24 -7.05 12.48 -2.53
C ARG A 24 -6.00 11.41 -2.21
N PRO A 25 -4.71 11.66 -2.50
CA PRO A 25 -3.67 10.65 -2.35
C PRO A 25 -3.39 10.31 -0.87
N SER A 26 -3.60 11.26 0.05
CA SER A 26 -3.48 11.03 1.49
C SER A 26 -4.49 10.01 2.02
N GLN A 27 -5.75 10.15 1.64
CA GLN A 27 -6.83 9.23 2.04
C GLN A 27 -6.59 7.82 1.50
N LEU A 28 -6.10 7.70 0.26
CA LEU A 28 -5.74 6.41 -0.33
C LEU A 28 -4.52 5.78 0.33
N ARG A 29 -3.51 6.57 0.74
CA ARG A 29 -2.36 6.04 1.49
C ARG A 29 -2.79 5.46 2.84
N GLN A 30 -3.71 6.13 3.53
CA GLN A 30 -4.25 5.62 4.80
C GLN A 30 -5.04 4.33 4.60
N LEU A 31 -5.93 4.29 3.60
CA LEU A 31 -6.68 3.08 3.25
C LEU A 31 -5.75 1.91 2.87
N ARG A 32 -4.66 2.20 2.15
CA ARG A 32 -3.60 1.23 1.83
C ARG A 32 -2.90 0.74 3.10
N ALA A 33 -2.50 1.64 4.00
CA ALA A 33 -1.82 1.27 5.24
C ALA A 33 -2.71 0.38 6.14
N ASP A 34 -3.99 0.72 6.27
CA ASP A 34 -4.94 -0.05 7.07
C ASP A 34 -5.20 -1.44 6.46
N ALA A 35 -5.32 -1.51 5.13
CA ALA A 35 -5.47 -2.76 4.40
C ALA A 35 -4.21 -3.66 4.53
N LEU A 36 -3.01 -3.07 4.44
CA LEU A 36 -1.75 -3.79 4.68
C LEU A 36 -1.66 -4.33 6.11
N ARG A 37 -2.02 -3.52 7.12
CA ARG A 37 -2.05 -3.98 8.52
C ARG A 37 -3.04 -5.11 8.76
N ALA A 38 -4.18 -5.11 8.05
CA ALA A 38 -5.15 -6.20 8.11
C ALA A 38 -4.57 -7.47 7.48
N ALA A 39 -4.00 -7.38 6.29
CA ALA A 39 -3.36 -8.51 5.60
C ALA A 39 -2.23 -9.13 6.44
N LEU A 40 -1.39 -8.30 7.07
CA LEU A 40 -0.33 -8.78 7.96
C LEU A 40 -0.90 -9.47 9.23
N ARG A 41 -1.99 -8.94 9.80
CA ARG A 41 -2.68 -9.58 10.94
C ARG A 41 -3.36 -10.90 10.56
N GLU A 42 -3.81 -11.05 9.33
CA GLU A 42 -4.34 -12.30 8.77
C GLU A 42 -3.24 -13.34 8.51
N GLY A 43 -1.96 -12.98 8.68
CA GLY A 43 -0.82 -13.87 8.46
C GLY A 43 -0.38 -13.98 7.00
N LYS A 44 -0.81 -13.05 6.13
CA LYS A 44 -0.38 -13.02 4.73
C LYS A 44 1.09 -12.62 4.62
N ASP A 45 1.80 -13.24 3.68
CA ASP A 45 3.22 -13.02 3.48
C ASP A 45 3.50 -11.65 2.84
N ALA A 46 4.50 -10.94 3.35
CA ALA A 46 4.87 -9.62 2.84
C ALA A 46 5.32 -9.65 1.37
N THR A 47 5.93 -10.75 0.91
CA THR A 47 6.36 -10.94 -0.49
C THR A 47 5.15 -11.14 -1.41
N GLU A 48 4.16 -11.91 -0.97
CA GLU A 48 2.90 -12.11 -1.70
C GLU A 48 2.15 -10.77 -1.85
N ILE A 49 2.04 -10.02 -0.75
CA ILE A 49 1.44 -8.68 -0.73
C ILE A 49 2.20 -7.76 -1.70
N ALA A 50 3.53 -7.72 -1.62
CA ALA A 50 4.36 -6.87 -2.47
C ALA A 50 4.22 -7.18 -3.97
N SER A 51 4.15 -8.47 -4.31
CA SER A 51 3.93 -8.94 -5.68
C SER A 51 2.61 -8.41 -6.25
N ARG A 52 1.51 -8.50 -5.48
CA ARG A 52 0.20 -7.99 -5.91
C ARG A 52 0.14 -6.46 -6.00
N LEU A 53 0.89 -5.76 -5.15
CA LEU A 53 0.95 -4.30 -5.14
C LEU A 53 1.92 -3.74 -6.20
N GLY A 54 2.79 -4.57 -6.77
CA GLY A 54 3.87 -4.15 -7.68
C GLY A 54 4.97 -3.33 -6.98
N VAL A 55 5.24 -3.60 -5.70
CA VAL A 55 6.24 -2.91 -4.88
C VAL A 55 7.29 -3.89 -4.36
N ARG A 56 8.32 -3.40 -3.65
CA ARG A 56 9.32 -4.29 -3.02
C ARG A 56 8.78 -4.77 -1.67
N ALA A 57 9.12 -6.00 -1.28
CA ALA A 57 8.72 -6.55 0.02
C ALA A 57 9.21 -5.71 1.19
N ASP A 58 10.42 -5.15 1.09
CA ASP A 58 10.98 -4.23 2.09
C ASP A 58 10.12 -2.97 2.31
N ASP A 59 9.39 -2.53 1.28
CA ASP A 59 8.53 -1.35 1.34
C ASP A 59 7.22 -1.65 2.08
N ILE A 60 6.79 -2.91 2.19
CA ILE A 60 5.51 -3.28 2.81
C ILE A 60 5.46 -2.88 4.28
N THR A 61 6.53 -3.16 5.03
CA THR A 61 6.63 -2.77 6.44
C THR A 61 6.58 -1.26 6.59
N TRP A 62 7.32 -0.51 5.76
CA TRP A 62 7.29 0.95 5.78
C TRP A 62 5.90 1.51 5.43
N MET A 63 5.24 0.96 4.40
CA MET A 63 3.90 1.35 3.97
C MET A 63 2.84 1.07 5.04
N ALA A 64 2.99 -0.03 5.79
CA ALA A 64 2.11 -0.39 6.90
C ALA A 64 2.38 0.45 8.17
N SER A 65 3.64 0.88 8.39
CA SER A 65 4.00 1.75 9.51
C SER A 65 3.63 3.22 9.28
N SER A 66 3.51 3.65 8.03
CA SER A 66 3.31 5.05 7.69
C SER A 66 1.91 5.59 7.99
N GLU A 67 1.72 6.21 9.15
CA GLU A 67 0.57 7.11 9.41
C GLU A 67 0.69 8.44 8.67
N THR A 68 1.88 8.81 8.18
CA THR A 68 2.09 10.09 7.45
C THR A 68 3.38 10.09 6.62
N ALA A 69 3.83 8.95 6.09
CA ALA A 69 5.10 8.96 5.38
C ALA A 69 4.90 9.54 3.96
N SER A 70 5.26 10.81 3.83
CA SER A 70 5.82 11.36 2.60
C SER A 70 6.73 10.30 2.00
N TRP A 71 6.48 9.94 0.74
CA TRP A 71 7.37 9.10 -0.05
C TRP A 71 8.82 9.51 0.24
N PRO A 72 9.77 8.60 0.52
CA PRO A 72 11.17 8.99 0.55
C PRO A 72 11.48 9.46 -0.87
N SER A 73 11.65 10.77 -1.05
CA SER A 73 12.16 11.34 -2.29
C SER A 73 13.41 10.54 -2.64
N ARG A 74 13.32 9.74 -3.70
CA ARG A 74 14.50 9.07 -4.24
C ARG A 74 15.54 10.18 -4.43
N PRO A 75 16.80 10.02 -3.95
CA PRO A 75 17.83 10.97 -4.31
C PRO A 75 17.95 10.91 -5.83
N VAL A 76 17.54 12.00 -6.49
CA VAL A 76 17.89 12.26 -7.89
C VAL A 76 19.41 12.38 -7.88
N THR A 77 20.08 11.35 -8.39
CA THR A 77 21.49 11.43 -8.71
C THR A 77 21.58 12.27 -9.98
N SER A 78 21.94 13.55 -9.84
CA SER A 78 22.45 14.38 -10.94
C SER A 78 23.88 14.03 -11.26
#